data_AF-A0A8J6RIT0-F1
#
_entry.id   AF-A0A8J6RIT0-F1
#
_cell.length_a   1.000
_cell.length_b   1.000
_cell.length_c   1.000
_cell.angle_alpha   90.00
_cell.angle_beta   90.00
_cell.angle_gamma   90.00
#
_symmetry.space_group_name_H-M   'P 1'
#
loop_
_entity.id
_entity.type
_entity.pdbx_description
1 polymer ?
#
loop_
_entity_poly.entity_id
_entity_poly.type
_entity_poly.pdbx_seq_one_letter_code
_entity_poly.pdbx_strand_id
1 'polypeptide(L)' 'MTAQAKQPKGSLTKTSSPPYPFRTIVLLILLAGNFLVAGIYFHIINP' A
#
# COMPACT_ATOMS: atom_id res chain seq x y z
N MET A 1 47.40 -4.86 -0.01
CA MET A 1 46.26 -3.99 -0.36
C MET A 1 45.09 -4.89 -0.71
N THR A 2 44.18 -5.16 0.22
CA THR A 2 43.02 -6.04 -0.02
C THR A 2 41.80 -5.18 -0.36
N ALA A 3 41.34 -5.29 -1.61
CA ALA A 3 40.19 -4.54 -2.12
C ALA A 3 38.90 -4.96 -1.40
N GLN A 4 38.16 -3.99 -0.85
CA GLN A 4 36.81 -4.22 -0.35
C GLN A 4 35.87 -4.41 -1.53
N ALA A 5 35.23 -5.57 -1.61
CA ALA A 5 34.17 -5.84 -2.57
C ALA A 5 32.96 -4.92 -2.26
N LYS A 6 32.70 -3.99 -3.17
CA LYS A 6 31.53 -3.10 -3.12
C LYS A 6 30.28 -3.95 -3.27
N GLN A 7 29.56 -4.19 -2.18
CA GLN A 7 28.24 -4.82 -2.25
C GLN A 7 27.34 -4.00 -3.18
N PRO A 8 26.61 -4.63 -4.12
CA PRO A 8 25.64 -3.94 -4.93
C PRO A 8 24.55 -3.44 -3.98
N LYS A 9 24.60 -2.16 -3.62
CA LYS A 9 23.44 -1.45 -3.09
C LYS A 9 22.42 -1.44 -4.22
N GLY A 10 21.69 -2.54 -4.36
CA GLY A 10 20.44 -2.57 -5.10
C GLY A 10 19.66 -1.35 -4.65
N SER A 11 19.21 -0.56 -5.63
CA SER A 11 18.48 0.69 -5.42
C SER A 11 17.47 0.48 -4.30
N LEU A 12 17.82 0.93 -3.09
CA LEU A 12 16.91 0.92 -1.96
C LEU A 12 15.83 1.87 -2.39
N THR A 13 14.69 1.34 -2.82
CA THR A 13 13.52 2.14 -3.14
C THR A 13 13.33 3.08 -1.98
N LYS A 14 13.54 4.37 -2.23
CA LYS A 14 13.53 5.40 -1.19
C LYS A 14 12.10 5.50 -0.71
N THR A 15 11.73 4.65 0.25
CA THR A 15 10.44 4.72 0.90
C THR A 15 10.43 6.09 1.56
N SER A 16 9.47 6.94 1.17
CA SER A 16 9.35 8.27 1.75
C SER A 16 9.18 8.14 3.26
N SER A 17 9.54 9.17 4.03
CA SER A 17 9.29 9.15 5.46
C SER A 17 7.78 9.15 5.71
N PRO A 18 7.27 8.43 6.73
CA PRO A 18 5.88 8.54 7.16
C PRO A 18 5.51 9.99 7.50
N PRO A 19 4.24 10.40 7.39
CA PRO A 19 3.08 9.60 6.99
C PRO A 19 3.02 9.36 5.46
N TYR A 20 2.35 8.29 5.02
CA TYR A 20 2.17 7.93 3.60
C TYR A 20 0.78 8.30 3.08
N PRO A 21 0.39 9.59 3.07
CA PRO A 21 -1.00 10.00 2.86
C PRO A 21 -1.56 9.46 1.54
N PHE A 22 -0.79 9.51 0.46
CA PHE A 22 -1.21 9.00 -0.85
C PHE A 22 -1.56 7.50 -0.81
N ARG A 23 -0.68 6.67 -0.25
CA ARG A 23 -0.91 5.22 -0.15
C ARG A 23 -2.11 4.94 0.75
N THR A 24 -2.20 5.64 1.89
CA THR A 24 -3.31 5.49 2.84
C THR A 24 -4.65 5.86 2.20
N ILE A 25 -4.74 6.98 1.48
CA ILE A 25 -5.97 7.41 0.80
C ILE A 25 -6.41 6.38 -0.24
N VAL A 26 -5.48 5.89 -1.06
CA VAL A 26 -5.80 4.86 -2.08
C VAL A 26 -6.32 3.58 -1.42
N LEU A 27 -5.69 3.14 -0.34
CA LEU A 27 -6.13 1.96 0.42
C LEU A 27 -7.51 2.17 1.04
N LEU A 28 -7.79 3.35 1.59
CA LEU A 28 -9.10 3.67 2.17
C LEU A 28 -10.21 3.69 1.12
N ILE A 29 -9.95 4.22 -0.07
CA ILE A 29 -10.92 4.20 -1.19
C ILE A 29 -11.19 2.76 -1.61
N LEU A 30 -10.13 1.95 -1.77
CA LEU A 30 -10.27 0.55 -2.16
C LEU A 30 -11.03 -0.26 -1.11
N LEU A 31 -10.76 0.00 0.17
CA LEU A 31 -11.45 -0.62 1.30
C LEU A 31 -12.94 -0.23 1.33
N ALA A 32 -13.25 1.06 1.18
CA ALA A 32 -14.63 1.55 1.16
C ALA A 32 -15.42 0.93 -0.01
N GLY A 33 -14.81 0.82 -1.19
CA GLY A 33 -15.41 0.13 -2.34
C GLY A 33 -15.67 -1.34 -2.06
N ASN A 34 -14.73 -2.04 -1.42
CA ASN A 34 -14.92 -3.44 -1.04
C ASN A 34 -16.08 -3.62 -0.04
N PHE A 35 -16.19 -2.76 0.98
CA PHE A 35 -17.32 -2.80 1.92
C PHE A 35 -18.65 -2.46 1.26
N LEU A 36 -18.67 -1.55 0.28
CA LEU A 36 -19.89 -1.24 -0.47
C LEU A 36 -20.38 -2.47 -1.25
N VAL A 37 -19.48 -3.15 -1.98
CA VAL A 37 -19.80 -4.39 -2.71
C VAL A 37 -20.27 -5.48 -1.74
N ALA A 38 -19.58 -5.64 -0.61
CA ALA A 38 -19.99 -6.59 0.42
C ALA A 38 -21.37 -6.26 1.01
N GLY A 39 -21.67 -4.99 1.29
CA GLY A 39 -22.96 -4.56 1.82
C GLY A 39 -24.14 -4.79 0.86
N ILE A 40 -23.89 -4.70 -0.45
CA ILE A 40 -24.85 -5.10 -1.48
C ILE A 40 -24.98 -6.63 -1.50
N TYR A 41 -23.87 -7.37 -1.50
CA TYR A 41 -23.88 -8.83 -1.53
C TYR A 41 -24.65 -9.44 -0.34
N PHE A 42 -24.39 -8.95 0.87
CA PHE A 42 -25.07 -9.37 2.10
C PHE A 42 -26.47 -8.77 2.26
N HIS A 43 -26.99 -8.04 1.26
CA HIS A 43 -28.33 -7.47 1.27
C HIS A 43 -28.59 -6.53 2.47
N ILE A 44 -27.53 -5.89 2.99
CA ILE A 44 -27.63 -4.95 4.13
C ILE A 44 -28.13 -3.59 3.66
N ILE A 45 -27.73 -3.17 2.46
CA ILE A 45 -28.05 -1.85 1.89
C ILE A 45 -29.30 -1.89 0.99
N ASN A 46 -29.65 -3.06 0.45
CA ASN A 46 -30.88 -3.27 -0.32
C ASN A 46 -31.35 -4.75 -0.20
N PRO A 47 -32.14 -5.08 0.83
CA PRO A 47 -32.73 -6.41 0.99
C PRO A 47 -33.81 -6.76 -0.04
#